data_AF-A0A2S9F5P1-F1
#
_entry.id   AF-A0A2S9F5P1-F1
#
_cell.length_a   1.000
_cell.length_b   1.000
_cell.length_c   1.000
_cell.angle_alpha   90.00
_cell.angle_beta   90.00
_cell.angle_gamma   90.00
#
_symmetry.space_group_name_H-M   'P 1'
#
loop_
_entity.id
_entity.type
_entity.pdbx_description
1 polymer ?
#
loop_
_entity_poly.entity_id
_entity_poly.type
_entity_poly.pdbx_seq_one_letter_code
_entity_poly.pdbx_strand_id
1 'polypeptide(L)'
;PADGGERAAALPAGHAVLAENGGRTWLLWDGKRSPIDLADRAVTSGLGIGVDIAAPQPIATGLFNAIPEAPPLVVPVIPGAGLPSTVPLPEPVPVGAVVVAYDADNTVRHYVVLADGLQPISPVVAAILRNSNSWGLAQPPRLDADDVARVPEAGAVDTDAYPTDRVTLVDVAADPVTCAAWAEPEGAQAPSLTLLSGATLPVPDGLRTVELVSSGGDGGPANRVALEPGAGYFVDSGGSLFWVSDTGVRYGVETGTDAGTDADTVAALGLSTIPLPIPTSVLSQFAAGPTLSRTDALLAHDTLAPNPAPARLEQP
;
A
#
# COMPACT_ATOMS: atom_id res chain seq x y z
N PRO A 1 30.97 -3.56 12.38
CA PRO A 1 29.77 -3.72 11.52
C PRO A 1 29.30 -2.32 11.10
N ALA A 2 29.13 -2.06 9.80
CA ALA A 2 28.68 -0.75 9.36
C ALA A 2 27.21 -0.57 9.79
N ASP A 3 26.95 0.47 10.56
CA ASP A 3 25.63 0.78 11.10
C ASP A 3 24.67 1.15 9.95
N GLY A 4 23.52 0.47 9.89
CA GLY A 4 22.28 0.95 9.27
C GLY A 4 22.14 0.94 7.75
N GLY A 5 23.23 0.81 6.97
CA GLY A 5 23.18 1.00 5.50
C GLY A 5 22.63 -0.17 4.66
N GLU A 6 22.56 -1.38 5.20
CA GLU A 6 22.19 -2.60 4.43
C GLU A 6 20.75 -3.09 4.69
N ARG A 7 20.06 -2.52 5.68
CA ARG A 7 18.68 -2.92 6.02
C ARG A 7 17.68 -2.18 5.14
N ALA A 8 16.54 -2.83 4.88
CA ALA A 8 15.43 -2.19 4.22
C ALA A 8 15.02 -0.92 4.98
N ALA A 9 15.00 0.19 4.26
CA ALA A 9 14.67 1.51 4.79
C ALA A 9 13.45 2.06 4.06
N ALA A 10 12.89 3.15 4.58
CA ALA A 10 11.74 3.80 3.96
C ALA A 10 12.03 4.09 2.49
N LEU A 11 11.12 3.64 1.63
CA LEU A 11 11.16 3.89 0.20
C LEU A 11 11.15 5.41 -0.01
N PRO A 12 12.17 6.00 -0.64
CA PRO A 12 12.23 7.45 -0.79
C PRO A 12 11.04 7.96 -1.60
N ALA A 13 10.63 9.21 -1.36
CA ALA A 13 9.60 9.85 -2.16
C ALA A 13 9.95 9.78 -3.66
N GLY A 14 8.94 9.53 -4.49
CA GLY A 14 9.14 9.33 -5.93
C GLY A 14 9.89 8.04 -6.30
N HIS A 15 10.08 7.09 -5.38
CA HIS A 15 10.52 5.74 -5.73
C HIS A 15 9.36 4.75 -5.73
N ALA A 16 9.47 3.70 -6.53
CA ALA A 16 8.44 2.68 -6.66
C ALA A 16 9.04 1.29 -6.95
N VAL A 17 8.29 0.25 -6.60
CA VAL A 17 8.65 -1.15 -6.89
C VAL A 17 7.64 -1.72 -7.88
N LEU A 18 8.11 -2.41 -8.93
CA LEU A 18 7.26 -3.19 -9.81
C LEU A 18 7.09 -4.60 -9.27
N ALA A 19 5.83 -4.99 -9.05
CA ALA A 19 5.47 -6.30 -8.52
C ALA A 19 4.53 -7.05 -9.48
N GLU A 20 4.55 -8.38 -9.41
CA GLU A 20 3.67 -9.29 -10.12
C GLU A 20 2.81 -10.06 -9.12
N ASN A 21 1.49 -10.04 -9.31
CA ASN A 21 0.57 -10.89 -8.58
C ASN A 21 -0.58 -11.35 -9.49
N GLY A 22 -0.78 -12.67 -9.57
CA GLY A 22 -1.90 -13.26 -10.31
C GLY A 22 -1.88 -12.98 -11.81
N GLY A 23 -0.70 -12.87 -12.42
CA GLY A 23 -0.49 -12.57 -13.83
C GLY A 23 -0.66 -11.09 -14.20
N ARG A 24 -0.74 -10.19 -13.20
CA ARG A 24 -0.89 -8.74 -13.40
C ARG A 24 0.29 -8.00 -12.81
N THR A 25 0.63 -6.88 -13.43
CA THR A 25 1.68 -5.99 -12.92
C THR A 25 1.08 -4.89 -12.05
N TRP A 26 1.78 -4.58 -10.98
CA TRP A 26 1.41 -3.58 -9.99
C TRP A 26 2.58 -2.65 -9.74
N LEU A 27 2.29 -1.36 -9.57
CA LEU A 27 3.23 -0.39 -9.05
C LEU A 27 2.99 -0.24 -7.55
N LEU A 28 3.99 -0.50 -6.72
CA LEU A 28 3.97 -0.20 -5.29
C LEU A 28 4.62 1.17 -5.08
N TRP A 29 3.86 2.12 -4.56
CA TRP A 29 4.30 3.51 -4.42
C TRP A 29 3.56 4.18 -3.26
N ASP A 30 4.20 5.07 -2.52
CA ASP A 30 3.55 5.92 -1.51
C ASP A 30 2.57 5.18 -0.56
N GLY A 31 2.96 4.01 -0.08
CA GLY A 31 2.12 3.21 0.84
C GLY A 31 0.89 2.56 0.20
N LYS A 32 0.77 2.55 -1.14
CA LYS A 32 -0.32 1.95 -1.90
C LYS A 32 0.20 1.10 -3.07
N ARG A 33 -0.70 0.34 -3.68
CA ARG A 33 -0.47 -0.42 -4.90
C ARG A 33 -1.49 -0.02 -5.96
N SER A 34 -1.04 0.20 -7.19
CA SER A 34 -1.94 0.47 -8.32
C SER A 34 -1.69 -0.54 -9.44
N PRO A 35 -2.73 -1.10 -10.06
CA PRO A 35 -2.58 -1.88 -11.28
C PRO A 35 -1.95 -1.02 -12.38
N ILE A 36 -1.04 -1.61 -13.17
CA ILE A 36 -0.41 -0.94 -14.31
C ILE A 36 -0.26 -1.92 -15.49
N ASP A 37 -0.55 -1.45 -16.70
CA ASP A 37 -0.23 -2.17 -17.93
C ASP A 37 1.10 -1.63 -18.50
N LEU A 38 2.14 -2.48 -18.51
CA LEU A 38 3.44 -2.11 -19.05
C LEU A 38 3.44 -1.95 -20.58
N ALA A 39 2.41 -2.44 -21.27
CA ALA A 39 2.23 -2.22 -22.71
C ALA A 39 1.71 -0.81 -23.04
N ASP A 40 1.07 -0.12 -22.09
CA ASP A 40 0.63 1.26 -22.26
C ASP A 40 1.84 2.21 -22.14
N ARG A 41 2.37 2.59 -23.30
CA ARG A 41 3.53 3.49 -23.38
C ARG A 41 3.20 4.93 -22.99
N ALA A 42 1.96 5.37 -23.11
CA ALA A 42 1.58 6.71 -22.69
C ALA A 42 1.66 6.84 -21.16
N VAL A 43 1.16 5.83 -20.47
CA VAL A 43 1.19 5.73 -19.00
C VAL A 43 2.62 5.52 -18.48
N THR A 44 3.31 4.47 -18.93
CA THR A 44 4.65 4.14 -18.43
C THR A 44 5.65 5.27 -18.63
N SER A 45 5.70 5.87 -19.83
CA SER A 45 6.61 7.00 -20.07
C SER A 45 6.21 8.28 -19.33
N GLY A 46 4.91 8.49 -19.09
CA GLY A 46 4.41 9.60 -18.28
C GLY A 46 4.82 9.48 -16.81
N LEU A 47 4.84 8.25 -16.28
CA LEU A 47 5.38 7.92 -14.95
C LEU A 47 6.91 7.98 -14.88
N GLY A 48 7.61 8.12 -16.00
CA GLY A 48 9.07 8.07 -16.05
C GLY A 48 9.67 6.67 -16.14
N ILE A 49 8.83 5.65 -16.35
CA ILE A 49 9.27 4.27 -16.55
C ILE A 49 9.78 4.12 -17.99
N GLY A 50 11.05 3.71 -18.10
CA GLY A 50 11.76 3.54 -19.37
C GLY A 50 11.30 2.35 -20.21
N VAL A 51 12.04 2.07 -21.28
CA VAL A 51 11.77 0.92 -22.17
C VAL A 51 12.43 -0.38 -21.70
N ASP A 52 13.56 -0.24 -20.99
CA ASP A 52 14.35 -1.34 -20.44
C ASP A 52 13.89 -1.61 -19.01
N ILE A 53 12.69 -2.18 -18.89
CA ILE A 53 12.05 -2.45 -17.60
C ILE A 53 12.51 -3.83 -17.11
N ALA A 54 13.05 -3.91 -15.91
CA ALA A 54 13.30 -5.18 -15.25
C ALA A 54 11.99 -5.96 -15.05
N ALA A 55 12.06 -7.29 -15.05
CA ALA A 55 10.87 -8.10 -14.83
C ALA A 55 10.26 -7.80 -13.44
N PRO A 56 8.94 -7.52 -13.37
CA PRO A 56 8.26 -7.31 -12.09
C PRO A 56 8.47 -8.50 -11.15
N GLN A 57 8.72 -8.23 -9.87
CA GLN A 57 9.01 -9.28 -8.89
C GLN A 57 7.72 -9.95 -8.40
N PRO A 58 7.65 -11.30 -8.34
CA PRO A 58 6.52 -11.97 -7.69
C PRO A 58 6.35 -11.49 -6.26
N ILE A 59 5.15 -11.05 -5.90
CA ILE A 59 4.84 -10.61 -4.54
C ILE A 59 3.96 -11.64 -3.83
N ALA A 60 4.35 -11.99 -2.60
CA ALA A 60 3.57 -12.86 -1.75
C ALA A 60 2.20 -12.27 -1.45
N THR A 61 1.14 -13.09 -1.49
CA THR A 61 -0.25 -12.67 -1.27
C THR A 61 -0.47 -11.94 0.06
N GLY A 62 0.24 -12.33 1.12
CA GLY A 62 0.20 -11.66 2.42
C GLY A 62 0.69 -10.20 2.36
N LEU A 63 1.88 -9.97 1.79
CA LEU A 63 2.42 -8.63 1.60
C LEU A 63 1.57 -7.81 0.63
N PHE A 64 1.12 -8.45 -0.46
CA PHE A 64 0.21 -7.82 -1.41
C PHE A 64 -1.02 -7.27 -0.67
N ASN A 65 -1.75 -8.10 0.07
CA ASN A 65 -2.96 -7.72 0.80
C ASN A 65 -2.73 -6.74 1.96
N ALA A 66 -1.50 -6.61 2.45
CA ALA A 66 -1.13 -5.61 3.45
C ALA A 66 -1.04 -4.19 2.88
N ILE A 67 -0.83 -4.05 1.56
CA ILE A 67 -0.71 -2.76 0.88
C ILE A 67 -2.07 -2.35 0.31
N PRO A 68 -2.66 -1.20 0.72
CA PRO A 68 -3.90 -0.68 0.18
C PRO A 68 -3.91 -0.56 -1.34
N GLU A 69 -4.99 -1.03 -1.97
CA GLU A 69 -5.20 -0.88 -3.41
C GLU A 69 -5.71 0.52 -3.74
N ALA A 70 -5.06 1.17 -4.70
CA ALA A 70 -5.43 2.43 -5.30
C ALA A 70 -5.91 2.21 -6.74
N PRO A 71 -6.58 3.20 -7.36
CA PRO A 71 -7.07 3.08 -8.74
C PRO A 71 -5.96 2.69 -9.73
N PRO A 72 -6.33 2.05 -10.87
CA PRO A 72 -5.37 1.68 -11.90
C PRO A 72 -4.73 2.92 -12.54
N LEU A 73 -3.44 2.81 -12.82
CA LEU A 73 -2.70 3.84 -13.56
C LEU A 73 -3.01 3.69 -15.05
N VAL A 74 -3.90 4.54 -15.55
CA VAL A 74 -4.36 4.55 -16.94
C VAL A 74 -4.35 5.97 -17.49
N VAL A 75 -4.60 6.15 -18.79
CA VAL A 75 -4.90 7.49 -19.31
C VAL A 75 -6.25 7.95 -18.73
N PRO A 76 -6.32 9.10 -18.03
CA PRO A 76 -7.59 9.61 -17.50
C PRO A 76 -8.60 9.84 -18.63
N VAL A 77 -9.85 9.42 -18.40
CA VAL A 77 -10.94 9.65 -19.36
C VAL A 77 -11.47 11.08 -19.16
N ILE A 78 -11.39 11.89 -20.21
CA ILE A 78 -11.87 13.27 -20.19
C ILE A 78 -13.15 13.37 -21.04
N PRO A 79 -14.30 13.72 -20.45
CA PRO A 79 -15.54 13.90 -21.21
C PRO A 79 -15.39 14.97 -22.29
N GLY A 80 -15.76 14.62 -23.53
CA GLY A 80 -15.68 15.55 -24.66
C GLY A 80 -14.26 15.80 -25.19
N ALA A 81 -13.28 14.96 -24.86
CA ALA A 81 -11.90 15.10 -25.35
C ALA A 81 -11.85 15.28 -26.89
N GLY A 82 -11.10 16.29 -27.34
CA GLY A 82 -10.96 16.67 -28.74
C GLY A 82 -12.01 17.65 -29.27
N LEU A 83 -13.11 17.87 -28.54
CA LEU A 83 -14.09 18.89 -28.89
C LEU A 83 -13.55 20.30 -28.57
N PRO A 84 -14.06 21.34 -29.24
CA PRO A 84 -13.77 22.72 -28.84
C PRO A 84 -14.19 22.97 -27.39
N SER A 85 -13.33 23.60 -26.59
CA SER A 85 -13.69 24.07 -25.25
C SER A 85 -14.51 25.35 -25.34
N THR A 86 -15.36 25.61 -24.34
CA THR A 86 -16.07 26.91 -24.21
C THR A 86 -15.30 27.90 -23.32
N VAL A 87 -14.13 27.47 -22.87
CA VAL A 87 -13.23 28.22 -21.98
C VAL A 87 -12.66 29.43 -22.73
N PRO A 88 -12.66 30.63 -22.13
CA PRO A 88 -12.15 31.84 -22.76
C PRO A 88 -10.61 31.89 -22.77
N LEU A 89 -9.98 31.01 -23.54
CA LEU A 89 -8.53 30.96 -23.73
C LEU A 89 -8.06 31.90 -24.86
N PRO A 90 -6.81 32.40 -24.84
CA PRO A 90 -6.27 33.26 -25.90
C PRO A 90 -6.27 32.61 -27.29
N GLU A 91 -6.06 31.29 -27.33
CA GLU A 91 -6.10 30.47 -28.53
C GLU A 91 -7.11 29.33 -28.37
N PRO A 92 -7.72 28.84 -29.47
CA PRO A 92 -8.61 27.69 -29.42
C PRO A 92 -7.84 26.42 -29.03
N VAL A 93 -8.02 25.97 -27.78
CA VAL A 93 -7.43 24.73 -27.26
C VAL A 93 -8.57 23.71 -27.01
N PRO A 94 -8.46 22.48 -27.56
CA PRO A 94 -9.50 21.48 -27.41
C PRO A 94 -9.56 20.93 -25.97
N VAL A 95 -10.72 20.40 -25.60
CA VAL A 95 -10.91 19.67 -24.34
C VAL A 95 -9.96 18.46 -24.29
N GLY A 96 -9.32 18.25 -23.15
CA GLY A 96 -8.33 17.21 -22.92
C GLY A 96 -6.90 17.57 -23.31
N ALA A 97 -6.66 18.75 -23.91
CA ALA A 97 -5.30 19.24 -24.12
C ALA A 97 -4.70 19.79 -22.81
N VAL A 98 -3.37 19.77 -22.74
CA VAL A 98 -2.60 20.29 -21.61
C VAL A 98 -2.04 21.66 -21.95
N VAL A 99 -2.23 22.60 -21.03
CA VAL A 99 -1.66 23.95 -21.05
C VAL A 99 -0.79 24.17 -19.83
N VAL A 100 0.08 25.16 -19.88
CA VAL A 100 0.99 25.50 -18.76
C VAL A 100 0.86 26.95 -18.38
N ALA A 101 1.05 27.24 -17.10
CA ALA A 101 1.26 28.59 -16.59
C ALA A 101 2.47 28.58 -15.66
N TYR A 102 2.91 29.77 -15.24
CA TYR A 102 4.01 29.93 -14.30
C TYR A 102 3.49 30.59 -13.03
N ASP A 103 3.82 30.02 -11.88
CA ASP A 103 3.60 30.67 -10.59
C ASP A 103 4.55 31.87 -10.40
N ALA A 104 4.31 32.67 -9.36
CA ALA A 104 5.10 33.88 -9.08
C ALA A 104 6.60 33.59 -8.85
N ASP A 105 6.94 32.36 -8.45
CA ASP A 105 8.31 31.87 -8.26
C ASP A 105 8.91 31.24 -9.54
N ASN A 106 8.22 31.37 -10.67
CA ASN A 106 8.61 30.81 -11.97
C ASN A 106 8.60 29.27 -12.03
N THR A 107 7.87 28.61 -11.12
CA THR A 107 7.59 27.17 -11.24
C THR A 107 6.49 26.91 -12.27
N VAL A 108 6.64 25.86 -13.07
CA VAL A 108 5.65 25.48 -14.10
C VAL A 108 4.49 24.75 -13.44
N ARG A 109 3.27 25.27 -13.64
CA ARG A 109 2.03 24.58 -13.29
C ARG A 109 1.34 24.07 -14.54
N HIS A 110 0.90 22.81 -14.48
CA HIS A 110 0.20 22.15 -15.58
C HIS A 110 -1.30 22.16 -15.33
N TYR A 111 -2.06 22.37 -16.40
CA TYR A 111 -3.51 22.30 -16.38
C TYR A 111 -4.01 21.44 -17.53
N VAL A 112 -5.13 20.77 -17.33
CA VAL A 112 -5.91 20.17 -18.40
C VAL A 112 -7.11 21.05 -18.71
N VAL A 113 -7.39 21.23 -20.00
CA VAL A 113 -8.56 21.95 -20.49
C VAL A 113 -9.78 21.05 -20.43
N LEU A 114 -10.79 21.45 -19.67
CA LEU A 114 -12.10 20.79 -19.61
C LEU A 114 -13.14 21.59 -20.41
N ALA A 115 -14.35 21.07 -20.52
CA ALA A 115 -15.41 21.71 -21.30
C ALA A 115 -15.81 23.10 -20.75
N ASP A 116 -15.71 23.26 -19.44
CA ASP A 116 -16.21 24.38 -18.64
C ASP A 116 -15.14 25.06 -17.78
N GLY A 117 -13.89 24.60 -17.78
CA GLY A 117 -12.83 25.19 -16.97
C GLY A 117 -11.44 24.57 -17.17
N LEU A 118 -10.52 24.95 -16.28
CA LEU A 118 -9.18 24.36 -16.17
C LEU A 118 -9.10 23.55 -14.88
N GLN A 119 -8.44 22.39 -14.95
CA GLN A 119 -8.11 21.62 -13.75
C GLN A 119 -6.58 21.60 -13.56
N PRO A 120 -6.05 21.97 -12.37
CA PRO A 120 -4.63 21.77 -12.07
C PRO A 120 -4.30 20.27 -12.01
N ILE A 121 -3.20 19.87 -12.61
CA ILE A 121 -2.78 18.46 -12.69
C ILE A 121 -1.28 18.30 -12.40
N SER A 122 -0.89 17.08 -12.01
CA SER A 122 0.52 16.77 -11.80
C SER A 122 1.30 16.70 -13.13
N PRO A 123 2.63 16.91 -13.11
CA PRO A 123 3.49 16.67 -14.27
C PRO A 123 3.34 15.26 -14.87
N VAL A 124 3.08 14.25 -14.03
CA VAL A 124 2.82 12.87 -14.47
C VAL A 124 1.53 12.81 -15.29
N VAL A 125 0.42 13.29 -14.76
CA VAL A 125 -0.87 13.31 -15.47
C VAL A 125 -0.76 14.11 -16.77
N ALA A 126 -0.06 15.25 -16.74
CA ALA A 126 0.18 16.07 -17.92
C ALA A 126 0.96 15.31 -19.00
N ALA A 127 2.00 14.56 -18.60
CA ALA A 127 2.76 13.72 -19.52
C ALA A 127 1.92 12.57 -20.08
N ILE A 128 1.15 11.87 -19.24
CA ILE A 128 0.27 10.77 -19.67
C ILE A 128 -0.75 11.25 -20.72
N LEU A 129 -1.42 12.37 -20.46
CA LEU A 129 -2.40 12.94 -21.39
C LEU A 129 -1.76 13.33 -22.73
N ARG A 130 -0.60 14.01 -22.69
CA ARG A 130 0.11 14.42 -23.91
C ARG A 130 0.65 13.25 -24.72
N ASN A 131 1.15 12.21 -24.05
CA ASN A 131 1.66 11.01 -24.70
C ASN A 131 0.52 10.20 -25.35
N SER A 132 -0.66 10.23 -24.75
CA SER A 132 -1.86 9.60 -25.30
C SER A 132 -2.37 10.36 -26.54
N ASN A 133 -2.53 11.68 -26.43
CA ASN A 133 -2.91 12.51 -27.56
C ASN A 133 -2.46 13.97 -27.35
N SER A 134 -1.64 14.48 -28.27
CA SER A 134 -1.17 15.87 -28.26
C SER A 134 -2.14 16.86 -28.90
N TRP A 135 -3.18 16.38 -29.58
CA TRP A 135 -4.13 17.18 -30.37
C TRP A 135 -3.46 18.08 -31.41
N GLY A 136 -2.29 17.66 -31.93
CA GLY A 136 -1.50 18.43 -32.88
C GLY A 136 -0.65 19.54 -32.24
N LEU A 137 -0.66 19.67 -30.91
CA LEU A 137 0.10 20.67 -30.17
C LEU A 137 1.51 20.16 -29.87
N ALA A 138 2.50 20.68 -30.60
CA ALA A 138 3.91 20.33 -30.42
C ALA A 138 4.40 20.54 -28.97
N GLN A 139 3.95 21.62 -28.34
CA GLN A 139 4.22 21.96 -26.95
C GLN A 139 2.92 22.43 -26.26
N PRO A 140 2.82 22.33 -24.92
CA PRO A 140 1.69 22.91 -24.19
C PRO A 140 1.65 24.42 -24.43
N PRO A 141 0.52 24.99 -24.88
CA PRO A 141 0.34 26.44 -24.92
C PRO A 141 0.56 27.03 -23.53
N ARG A 142 1.22 28.20 -23.49
CA ARG A 142 1.45 28.94 -22.25
C ARG A 142 0.30 29.92 -22.04
N LEU A 143 -0.27 29.93 -20.85
CA LEU A 143 -1.23 30.92 -20.37
C LEU A 143 -0.53 31.91 -19.44
N ASP A 144 -0.97 33.16 -19.48
CA ASP A 144 -0.58 34.16 -18.49
C ASP A 144 -1.44 34.02 -17.22
N ALA A 145 -0.98 34.61 -16.11
CA ALA A 145 -1.64 34.44 -14.81
C ALA A 145 -3.07 35.01 -14.78
N ASP A 146 -3.32 36.08 -15.53
CA ASP A 146 -4.62 36.71 -15.71
C ASP A 146 -5.56 35.90 -16.61
N ASP A 147 -5.04 35.13 -17.58
CA ASP A 147 -5.83 34.17 -18.34
C ASP A 147 -6.36 33.06 -17.42
N VAL A 148 -5.47 32.47 -16.60
CA VAL A 148 -5.85 31.42 -15.64
C VAL A 148 -6.86 31.96 -14.62
N ALA A 149 -6.64 33.16 -14.08
CA ALA A 149 -7.52 33.76 -13.07
C ALA A 149 -8.94 34.06 -13.58
N ARG A 150 -9.14 34.19 -14.90
CA ARG A 150 -10.44 34.42 -15.52
C ARG A 150 -11.22 33.15 -15.80
N VAL A 151 -10.55 32.00 -15.79
CA VAL A 151 -11.15 30.71 -16.12
C VAL A 151 -11.61 30.01 -14.84
N PRO A 152 -12.83 29.46 -14.80
CA PRO A 152 -13.27 28.66 -13.66
C PRO A 152 -12.38 27.42 -13.45
N GLU A 153 -12.18 27.06 -12.19
CA GLU A 153 -11.61 25.76 -11.85
C GLU A 153 -12.67 24.67 -12.01
N ALA A 154 -12.31 23.60 -12.72
CA ALA A 154 -13.17 22.45 -12.96
C ALA A 154 -12.45 21.15 -12.58
N GLY A 155 -13.19 20.05 -12.47
CA GLY A 155 -12.65 18.75 -12.05
C GLY A 155 -13.23 17.59 -12.85
N ALA A 156 -12.35 16.82 -13.50
CA ALA A 156 -12.70 15.59 -14.21
C ALA A 156 -11.69 14.46 -13.96
N VAL A 157 -10.46 14.78 -13.57
CA VAL A 157 -9.38 13.81 -13.31
C VAL A 157 -9.20 13.66 -11.80
N ASP A 158 -9.13 12.43 -11.30
CA ASP A 158 -8.65 12.16 -9.94
C ASP A 158 -7.13 12.25 -9.93
N THR A 159 -6.58 13.36 -9.46
CA THR A 159 -5.13 13.60 -9.44
C THR A 159 -4.40 12.78 -8.38
N ASP A 160 -5.08 12.40 -7.30
CA ASP A 160 -4.49 11.68 -6.16
C ASP A 160 -4.30 10.19 -6.46
N ALA A 161 -4.97 9.70 -7.51
CA ALA A 161 -4.78 8.38 -8.08
C ALA A 161 -3.42 8.18 -8.78
N TYR A 162 -2.66 9.26 -9.04
CA TYR A 162 -1.39 9.22 -9.75
C TYR A 162 -0.24 9.77 -8.88
N PRO A 163 1.01 9.31 -9.10
CA PRO A 163 2.17 9.97 -8.52
C PRO A 163 2.23 11.44 -8.91
N THR A 164 2.61 12.30 -7.96
CA THR A 164 2.81 13.73 -8.22
C THR A 164 3.98 13.96 -9.17
N ASP A 165 5.08 13.23 -8.96
CA ASP A 165 6.29 13.28 -9.76
C ASP A 165 6.58 11.93 -10.41
N ARG A 166 7.47 11.97 -11.41
CA ARG A 166 7.95 10.74 -12.07
C ARG A 166 8.60 9.82 -11.05
N VAL A 167 8.36 8.53 -11.20
CA VAL A 167 8.88 7.52 -10.30
C VAL A 167 10.26 7.02 -10.75
N THR A 168 11.11 6.71 -9.78
CA THR A 168 12.34 5.96 -9.95
C THR A 168 12.09 4.53 -9.50
N LEU A 169 12.28 3.56 -10.40
CA LEU A 169 12.12 2.16 -10.05
C LEU A 169 13.31 1.68 -9.20
N VAL A 170 13.00 0.97 -8.13
CA VAL A 170 14.01 0.27 -7.31
C VAL A 170 14.70 -0.81 -8.14
N ASP A 171 16.02 -0.90 -8.03
CA ASP A 171 16.79 -2.02 -8.55
C ASP A 171 16.65 -3.23 -7.62
N VAL A 172 15.74 -4.13 -7.95
CA VAL A 172 15.45 -5.34 -7.17
C VAL A 172 16.61 -6.33 -7.10
N ALA A 173 17.64 -6.19 -7.96
CA ALA A 173 18.86 -6.99 -7.84
C ALA A 173 19.77 -6.49 -6.71
N ALA A 174 19.79 -5.17 -6.47
CA ALA A 174 20.49 -4.56 -5.35
C ALA A 174 19.67 -4.65 -4.05
N ASP A 175 18.36 -4.39 -4.16
CA ASP A 175 17.41 -4.31 -3.04
C ASP A 175 16.28 -5.35 -3.17
N PRO A 176 16.58 -6.66 -2.98
CA PRO A 176 15.60 -7.74 -3.15
C PRO A 176 14.51 -7.77 -2.07
N VAL A 177 14.71 -7.08 -0.94
CA VAL A 177 13.73 -7.06 0.15
C VAL A 177 12.79 -5.89 -0.04
N THR A 178 11.49 -6.17 -0.14
CA THR A 178 10.41 -5.18 -0.06
C THR A 178 9.56 -5.49 1.18
N CYS A 179 9.28 -4.49 2.00
CA CYS A 179 8.44 -4.64 3.19
C CYS A 179 7.33 -3.59 3.22
N ALA A 180 6.26 -3.88 3.97
CA ALA A 180 5.26 -2.90 4.36
C ALA A 180 5.31 -2.76 5.89
N ALA A 181 5.61 -1.56 6.36
CA ALA A 181 5.63 -1.23 7.78
C ALA A 181 4.35 -0.47 8.12
N TRP A 182 3.54 -1.05 8.99
CA TRP A 182 2.35 -0.42 9.52
C TRP A 182 2.64 0.10 10.93
N ALA A 183 2.21 1.33 11.23
CA ALA A 183 2.36 1.91 12.56
C ALA A 183 1.17 2.81 12.90
N GLU A 184 0.66 2.65 14.11
CA GLU A 184 -0.31 3.54 14.74
C GLU A 184 0.23 3.95 16.12
N PRO A 185 0.98 5.07 16.19
CA PRO A 185 1.49 5.58 17.47
C PRO A 185 0.36 5.98 18.42
N GLU A 186 0.62 5.96 19.71
CA GLU A 186 -0.32 6.43 20.72
C GLU A 186 -0.75 7.89 20.44
N GLY A 187 -2.06 8.13 20.38
CA GLY A 187 -2.63 9.44 20.09
C GLY A 187 -2.64 9.84 18.60
N ALA A 188 -2.17 8.97 17.69
CA ALA A 188 -2.30 9.19 16.26
C ALA A 188 -3.79 9.24 15.85
N GLN A 189 -4.12 10.14 14.91
CA GLN A 189 -5.49 10.25 14.37
C GLN A 189 -5.80 9.18 13.33
N ALA A 190 -4.76 8.62 12.71
CA ALA A 190 -4.87 7.58 11.71
C ALA A 190 -3.58 6.74 11.71
N PRO A 191 -3.67 5.45 11.36
CA PRO A 191 -2.50 4.63 11.12
C PRO A 191 -1.76 5.07 9.86
N SER A 192 -0.49 4.70 9.78
CA SER A 192 0.37 4.92 8.62
C SER A 192 0.90 3.61 8.06
N LEU A 193 1.06 3.55 6.74
CA LEU A 193 1.75 2.45 6.05
C LEU A 193 2.92 3.02 5.26
N THR A 194 4.12 2.50 5.51
CA THR A 194 5.34 2.88 4.79
C THR A 194 5.89 1.66 4.05
N LEU A 195 6.15 1.81 2.75
CA LEU A 195 6.89 0.82 1.99
C LEU A 195 8.37 0.94 2.33
N LEU A 196 9.04 -0.20 2.55
CA LEU A 196 10.48 -0.26 2.77
C LEU A 196 11.14 -1.08 1.65
N SER A 197 12.37 -0.72 1.30
CA SER A 197 13.19 -1.50 0.38
C SER A 197 14.66 -1.51 0.79
N GLY A 198 15.37 -2.62 0.54
CA GLY A 198 16.81 -2.73 0.75
C GLY A 198 17.35 -4.15 0.57
N ALA A 199 18.61 -4.35 0.95
CA ALA A 199 19.30 -5.63 0.81
C ALA A 199 18.94 -6.68 1.87
N THR A 200 18.57 -6.26 3.08
CA THR A 200 18.29 -7.16 4.21
C THR A 200 17.04 -6.75 4.99
N LEU A 201 16.47 -7.66 5.78
CA LEU A 201 15.24 -7.40 6.54
C LEU A 201 15.43 -6.29 7.59
N PRO A 202 14.41 -5.43 7.81
CA PRO A 202 14.46 -4.33 8.77
C PRO A 202 14.21 -4.81 10.22
N VAL A 203 14.92 -5.84 10.65
CA VAL A 203 14.75 -6.48 11.96
C VAL A 203 15.85 -5.98 12.91
N PRO A 204 15.53 -5.66 14.19
CA PRO A 204 16.53 -5.25 15.17
C PRO A 204 17.64 -6.28 15.38
N ASP A 205 18.84 -5.80 15.73
CA ASP A 205 19.97 -6.67 16.03
C ASP A 205 19.67 -7.65 17.17
N GLY A 206 20.00 -8.93 16.94
CA GLY A 206 19.78 -9.99 17.91
C GLY A 206 18.37 -10.61 17.90
N LEU A 207 17.40 -9.99 17.22
CA LEU A 207 16.07 -10.59 17.06
C LEU A 207 16.12 -11.67 15.98
N ARG A 208 15.74 -12.90 16.34
CA ARG A 208 15.75 -14.06 15.43
C ARG A 208 14.35 -14.37 14.96
N THR A 209 14.25 -14.76 13.70
CA THR A 209 13.00 -15.22 13.10
C THR A 209 12.74 -16.69 13.42
N VAL A 210 11.53 -17.01 13.88
CA VAL A 210 11.00 -18.36 14.10
C VAL A 210 10.15 -18.77 12.91
N GLU A 211 10.26 -20.02 12.48
CA GLU A 211 9.43 -20.58 11.41
C GLU A 211 8.04 -20.96 11.93
N LEU A 212 7.00 -20.58 11.18
CA LEU A 212 5.63 -20.98 11.53
C LEU A 212 5.36 -22.39 10.99
N VAL A 213 4.79 -23.23 11.86
CA VAL A 213 4.41 -24.62 11.52
C VAL A 213 3.42 -24.67 10.36
N SER A 214 2.52 -23.69 10.28
CA SER A 214 1.51 -23.56 9.22
C SER A 214 2.00 -22.80 7.98
N SER A 215 3.32 -22.63 7.81
CA SER A 215 3.91 -21.91 6.68
C SER A 215 3.58 -22.57 5.33
N GLY A 216 3.63 -21.77 4.26
CA GLY A 216 3.63 -22.29 2.88
C GLY A 216 2.27 -22.46 2.21
N GLY A 217 1.16 -22.05 2.84
CA GLY A 217 -0.13 -21.93 2.15
C GLY A 217 -0.23 -20.62 1.35
N ASP A 218 -0.76 -20.67 0.13
CA ASP A 218 -1.05 -19.46 -0.66
C ASP A 218 -2.07 -18.58 0.08
N GLY A 219 -1.66 -17.34 0.42
CA GLY A 219 -2.47 -16.45 1.26
C GLY A 219 -2.62 -16.91 2.72
N GLY A 220 -1.86 -17.94 3.12
CA GLY A 220 -1.74 -18.42 4.48
C GLY A 220 -0.82 -17.53 5.33
N PRO A 221 -0.53 -17.95 6.58
CA PRO A 221 0.33 -17.20 7.48
C PRO A 221 1.75 -17.08 6.92
N ALA A 222 2.50 -16.11 7.43
CA ALA A 222 3.87 -15.87 7.03
C ALA A 222 4.73 -17.12 7.21
N ASN A 223 5.80 -17.26 6.43
CA ASN A 223 6.73 -18.36 6.61
C ASN A 223 7.47 -18.26 7.95
N ARG A 224 7.80 -17.03 8.35
CA ARG A 224 8.58 -16.75 9.55
C ARG A 224 8.08 -15.49 10.25
N VAL A 225 8.27 -15.44 11.55
CA VAL A 225 7.90 -14.32 12.41
C VAL A 225 9.11 -13.91 13.26
N ALA A 226 9.27 -12.62 13.56
CA ALA A 226 10.26 -12.12 14.50
C ALA A 226 9.53 -11.37 15.62
N LEU A 227 9.49 -11.95 16.82
CA LEU A 227 8.87 -11.38 18.02
C LEU A 227 9.83 -11.52 19.20
N GLU A 228 9.69 -10.63 20.18
CA GLU A 228 10.48 -10.71 21.41
C GLU A 228 10.17 -12.01 22.17
N PRO A 229 11.17 -12.87 22.47
CA PRO A 229 10.93 -14.12 23.17
C PRO A 229 10.36 -13.89 24.58
N GLY A 230 9.38 -14.69 24.98
CA GLY A 230 8.71 -14.59 26.28
C GLY A 230 7.70 -13.44 26.41
N ALA A 231 7.47 -12.68 25.35
CA ALA A 231 6.45 -11.63 25.29
C ALA A 231 5.22 -12.09 24.50
N GLY A 232 4.09 -11.43 24.74
CA GLY A 232 2.93 -11.57 23.86
C GLY A 232 2.16 -10.27 23.81
N TYR A 233 1.36 -10.13 22.75
CA TYR A 233 0.68 -8.89 22.41
C TYR A 233 -0.82 -9.10 22.50
N PHE A 234 -1.47 -8.26 23.31
CA PHE A 234 -2.92 -8.14 23.31
C PHE A 234 -3.32 -7.12 22.26
N VAL A 235 -4.06 -7.57 21.25
CA VAL A 235 -4.36 -6.76 20.05
C VAL A 235 -5.85 -6.73 19.74
N ASP A 236 -6.29 -5.64 19.12
CA ASP A 236 -7.65 -5.46 18.60
C ASP A 236 -7.59 -5.31 17.08
N SER A 237 -8.38 -6.14 16.39
CA SER A 237 -8.57 -6.08 14.95
C SER A 237 -10.05 -5.84 14.64
N GLY A 238 -10.44 -4.57 14.57
CA GLY A 238 -11.79 -4.17 14.16
C GLY A 238 -12.88 -4.52 15.19
N GLY A 239 -12.57 -4.45 16.49
CA GLY A 239 -13.47 -4.78 17.59
C GLY A 239 -13.41 -6.25 18.03
N SER A 240 -12.51 -7.04 17.46
CA SER A 240 -12.25 -8.43 17.86
C SER A 240 -10.90 -8.54 18.54
N LEU A 241 -10.88 -9.12 19.74
CA LEU A 241 -9.68 -9.20 20.58
C LEU A 241 -8.90 -10.48 20.33
N PHE A 242 -7.57 -10.36 20.29
CA PHE A 242 -6.66 -11.48 20.11
C PHE A 242 -5.46 -11.39 21.06
N TRP A 243 -4.93 -12.56 21.45
CA TRP A 243 -3.61 -12.70 22.02
C TRP A 243 -2.65 -13.26 20.96
N VAL A 244 -1.49 -12.62 20.77
CA VAL A 244 -0.43 -13.09 19.87
C VAL A 244 0.76 -13.54 20.72
N SER A 245 1.14 -14.81 20.62
CA SER A 245 2.31 -15.36 21.33
C SER A 245 3.63 -14.99 20.65
N ASP A 246 4.74 -15.09 21.38
CA ASP A 246 6.11 -15.00 20.87
C ASP A 246 6.45 -16.04 19.78
N THR A 247 5.68 -17.13 19.70
CA THR A 247 5.78 -18.15 18.64
C THR A 247 4.99 -17.80 17.38
N GLY A 248 4.31 -16.65 17.35
CA GLY A 248 3.54 -16.17 16.19
C GLY A 248 2.21 -16.90 15.98
N VAL A 249 1.59 -17.37 17.06
CA VAL A 249 0.23 -17.91 17.03
C VAL A 249 -0.72 -16.86 17.58
N ARG A 250 -1.80 -16.59 16.85
CA ARG A 250 -2.90 -15.72 17.29
C ARG A 250 -4.03 -16.55 17.87
N TYR A 251 -4.56 -16.14 19.01
CA TYR A 251 -5.67 -16.78 19.70
C TYR A 251 -6.79 -15.74 19.85
N GLY A 252 -7.99 -16.04 19.37
CA GLY A 252 -9.14 -15.14 19.58
C GLY A 252 -9.52 -15.15 21.07
N VAL A 253 -9.88 -14.00 21.63
CA VAL A 253 -10.31 -13.90 23.04
C VAL A 253 -11.80 -13.65 23.08
N GLU A 254 -12.56 -14.56 23.67
CA GLU A 254 -14.00 -14.40 23.80
C GLU A 254 -14.33 -13.40 24.93
N THR A 255 -14.95 -12.28 24.57
CA THR A 255 -15.51 -11.32 25.53
C THR A 255 -16.95 -11.71 25.85
N GLY A 256 -17.25 -12.10 27.09
CA GLY A 256 -18.60 -12.46 27.50
C GLY A 256 -19.56 -11.27 27.36
N THR A 257 -20.61 -11.41 26.55
CA THR A 257 -21.64 -10.36 26.35
C THR A 257 -22.84 -10.49 27.28
N ASP A 258 -22.94 -11.56 28.07
CA ASP A 258 -24.11 -11.81 28.91
C ASP A 258 -23.88 -11.34 30.34
N ALA A 259 -24.63 -10.29 30.72
CA ALA A 259 -24.66 -9.62 32.02
C ALA A 259 -25.16 -10.50 33.20
N GLY A 260 -24.78 -11.78 33.24
CA GLY A 260 -25.32 -12.76 34.19
C GLY A 260 -24.31 -13.71 34.82
N THR A 261 -23.35 -14.28 34.08
CA THR A 261 -22.60 -15.45 34.63
C THR A 261 -21.21 -15.74 34.04
N ASP A 262 -20.73 -15.02 33.03
CA ASP A 262 -19.39 -15.28 32.49
C ASP A 262 -18.36 -14.31 33.09
N ALA A 263 -17.35 -14.90 33.74
CA ALA A 263 -16.14 -14.17 34.09
C ALA A 263 -15.53 -13.66 32.79
N ASP A 264 -15.27 -12.35 32.74
CA ASP A 264 -14.59 -11.73 31.61
C ASP A 264 -13.26 -12.45 31.32
N THR A 265 -13.18 -13.16 30.19
CA THR A 265 -12.00 -13.93 29.79
C THR A 265 -10.76 -13.04 29.75
N VAL A 266 -10.92 -11.76 29.37
CA VAL A 266 -9.84 -10.77 29.34
C VAL A 266 -9.28 -10.57 30.74
N ALA A 267 -10.16 -10.34 31.72
CA ALA A 267 -9.77 -10.21 33.14
C ALA A 267 -9.18 -11.51 33.71
N ALA A 268 -9.75 -12.67 33.36
CA ALA A 268 -9.28 -13.97 33.83
C ALA A 268 -7.87 -14.32 33.30
N LEU A 269 -7.55 -13.88 32.09
CA LEU A 269 -6.22 -14.01 31.49
C LEU A 269 -5.24 -12.93 31.97
N GLY A 270 -5.69 -11.96 32.77
CA GLY A 270 -4.86 -10.86 33.27
C GLY A 270 -4.51 -9.82 32.20
N LEU A 271 -5.24 -9.78 31.09
CA LEU A 271 -5.05 -8.85 29.97
C LEU A 271 -5.61 -7.48 30.34
N SER A 272 -4.86 -6.76 31.19
CA SER A 272 -5.28 -5.48 31.79
C SER A 272 -4.81 -4.24 31.02
N THR A 273 -4.01 -4.42 29.97
CA THR A 273 -3.54 -3.34 29.10
C THR A 273 -4.58 -3.01 28.04
N ILE A 274 -4.57 -1.76 27.55
CA ILE A 274 -5.35 -1.40 26.37
C ILE A 274 -4.85 -2.25 25.18
N PRO A 275 -5.74 -2.93 24.44
CA PRO A 275 -5.33 -3.73 23.30
C PRO A 275 -4.73 -2.83 22.20
N LEU A 276 -3.65 -3.30 21.59
CA LEU A 276 -2.97 -2.58 20.51
C LEU A 276 -3.75 -2.75 19.21
N PRO A 277 -4.02 -1.67 18.45
CA PRO A 277 -4.65 -1.80 17.15
C PRO A 277 -3.75 -2.58 16.20
N ILE A 278 -4.34 -3.48 15.41
CA ILE A 278 -3.65 -4.21 14.36
C ILE A 278 -4.56 -4.37 13.14
N PRO A 279 -4.06 -4.14 11.90
CA PRO A 279 -4.86 -4.39 10.71
C PRO A 279 -5.00 -5.90 10.46
N THR A 280 -6.19 -6.32 10.01
CA THR A 280 -6.50 -7.72 9.69
C THR A 280 -5.50 -8.33 8.69
N SER A 281 -4.96 -7.53 7.77
CA SER A 281 -3.96 -7.98 6.80
C SER A 281 -2.66 -8.45 7.47
N VAL A 282 -2.22 -7.79 8.56
CA VAL A 282 -1.05 -8.21 9.35
C VAL A 282 -1.43 -9.33 10.30
N LEU A 283 -2.58 -9.24 10.98
CA LEU A 283 -3.04 -10.29 11.90
C LEU A 283 -3.18 -11.64 11.20
N SER A 284 -3.64 -11.67 9.95
CA SER A 284 -3.79 -12.90 9.16
C SER A 284 -2.46 -13.59 8.85
N GLN A 285 -1.32 -12.90 9.01
CA GLN A 285 0.01 -13.48 8.82
C GLN A 285 0.47 -14.35 10.00
N PHE A 286 -0.23 -14.31 11.14
CA PHE A 286 0.03 -15.20 12.28
C PHE A 286 -0.77 -16.50 12.16
N ALA A 287 -0.17 -17.59 12.66
CA ALA A 287 -0.81 -18.90 12.68
C ALA A 287 -2.06 -18.85 13.57
N ALA A 288 -3.18 -19.43 13.12
CA ALA A 288 -4.40 -19.45 13.91
C ALA A 288 -4.33 -20.53 15.00
N GLY A 289 -4.49 -20.13 16.25
CA GLY A 289 -4.70 -21.00 17.41
C GLY A 289 -6.19 -21.13 17.78
N PRO A 290 -6.52 -21.94 18.79
CA PRO A 290 -7.88 -22.02 19.34
C PRO A 290 -8.33 -20.69 19.95
N THR A 291 -9.64 -20.51 20.07
CA THR A 291 -10.23 -19.42 20.85
C THR A 291 -9.94 -19.65 22.33
N LEU A 292 -9.58 -18.58 23.04
CA LEU A 292 -9.50 -18.54 24.49
C LEU A 292 -10.90 -18.22 25.01
N SER A 293 -11.56 -19.23 25.55
CA SER A 293 -12.87 -19.12 26.18
C SER A 293 -12.95 -20.00 27.42
N ARG A 294 -13.86 -19.65 28.33
CA ARG A 294 -14.19 -20.52 29.47
C ARG A 294 -14.87 -21.80 29.01
N THR A 295 -15.74 -21.72 28.02
CA THR A 295 -16.53 -22.85 27.51
C THR A 295 -15.62 -23.92 26.92
N ASP A 296 -14.64 -23.54 26.10
CA ASP A 296 -13.68 -24.49 25.53
C ASP A 296 -12.74 -25.06 26.60
N ALA A 297 -12.40 -24.27 27.63
CA ALA A 297 -11.57 -24.71 28.75
C ALA A 297 -12.27 -25.73 29.67
N LEU A 298 -13.60 -25.80 29.68
CA LEU A 298 -14.39 -26.75 30.50
C LEU A 298 -14.67 -28.08 29.79
N LEU A 299 -14.09 -28.32 28.60
CA LEU A 299 -14.25 -29.56 27.86
C LEU A 299 -13.32 -30.66 28.37
N ALA A 300 -13.87 -31.87 28.51
CA ALA A 300 -13.09 -33.07 28.80
C ALA A 300 -12.69 -33.77 27.49
N HIS A 301 -11.41 -34.07 27.35
CA HIS A 301 -10.86 -34.78 26.19
C HIS A 301 -10.13 -36.04 26.66
N ASP A 302 -10.59 -37.22 26.23
CA ASP A 302 -9.84 -38.47 26.43
C ASP A 302 -8.59 -38.52 25.53
N THR A 303 -8.63 -37.82 24.39
CA THR A 303 -7.51 -37.59 23.47
C THR A 303 -7.63 -36.20 22.85
N LEU A 304 -6.50 -35.55 22.55
CA LEU A 304 -6.48 -34.34 21.75
C LEU A 304 -6.54 -34.73 20.27
N ALA A 305 -7.45 -34.09 19.52
CA ALA A 305 -7.47 -34.26 18.07
C ALA A 305 -6.12 -33.79 17.48
N PRO A 306 -5.52 -34.56 16.56
CA PRO A 306 -4.32 -34.11 15.85
C PRO A 306 -4.60 -32.76 15.17
N ASN A 307 -3.60 -31.88 15.15
CA ASN A 307 -3.67 -30.65 14.36
C ASN A 307 -4.08 -31.01 12.91
N PRO A 308 -5.14 -30.41 12.33
CA PRO A 308 -5.57 -30.70 10.97
C PRO A 308 -4.53 -30.32 9.91
N ALA A 309 -3.57 -29.44 10.26
CA ALA A 309 -2.42 -29.08 9.43
C ALA A 309 -1.10 -29.25 10.22
N PRO A 310 -0.66 -30.50 10.49
CA PRO A 310 0.56 -30.74 11.23
C PRO A 310 1.79 -30.59 10.30
N ALA A 311 2.87 -29.99 10.80
CA ALA A 311 4.16 -30.01 10.11
C ALA A 311 5.08 -31.09 10.67
N ARG A 312 5.99 -31.58 9.82
CA ARG A 312 7.04 -32.50 10.24
C ARG A 312 8.11 -31.72 10.99
N LEU A 313 8.51 -32.21 12.16
CA LEU A 313 9.61 -31.63 12.92
C LEU A 313 10.92 -31.93 12.17
N GLU A 314 11.58 -30.89 11.66
CA GLU A 314 12.92 -31.05 11.09
C GLU A 314 13.91 -31.31 12.23
N GLN A 315 14.52 -32.51 12.22
CA GLN A 315 15.61 -32.81 13.15
C GLN A 315 16.89 -32.17 12.62
N PRO A 316 17.70 -31.56 13.50
CA PRO A 316 18.95 -30.90 13.11
C PRO A 316 19.98 -31.87 12.50
#